data_AF-A0A2E2M9H6-F1
#
_entry.id   AF-A0A2E2M9H6-F1
#
_cell.length_a   1.000
_cell.length_b   1.000
_cell.length_c   1.000
_cell.angle_alpha   90.00
_cell.angle_beta   90.00
_cell.angle_gamma   90.00
#
_symmetry.space_group_name_H-M   'P 1'
#
loop_
_entity.id
_entity.type
_entity.pdbx_description
1 polymer ?
#
loop_
_entity_poly.entity_id
_entity_poly.type
_entity_poly.pdbx_seq_one_letter_code
_entity_poly.pdbx_strand_id
1 'polypeptide(L)'
;GQRNRVHLAKLLKSGGNVLLLDEPTNDLDTETLGALEEALENFAGCAVIISHDRMFLDRLATHILAFEGDSHVEWFEGNFEDYEQDKIRRLGPDSVNPKRVTYKRLTR
;
A
#
# COMPACT_ATOMS: atom_id res chain seq x y z
N GLY A 1 -7.40 -9.23 15.18
CA GLY A 1 -7.11 -8.43 16.39
C GLY A 1 -5.83 -8.77 17.15
N GLN A 2 -5.91 -9.47 18.30
CA GLN A 2 -4.89 -9.41 19.39
C GLN A 2 -3.46 -9.84 18.99
N ARG A 3 -3.31 -10.94 18.24
CA ARG A 3 -1.98 -11.41 17.78
C ARG A 3 -1.27 -10.39 16.90
N ASN A 4 -2.01 -9.66 16.06
CA ASN A 4 -1.41 -8.70 15.12
C ASN A 4 -1.05 -7.38 15.81
N ARG A 5 -1.85 -6.92 16.79
CA ARG A 5 -1.47 -5.79 17.66
C ARG A 5 -0.16 -6.06 18.40
N VAL A 6 0.01 -7.27 18.94
CA VAL A 6 1.28 -7.67 19.59
C VAL A 6 2.42 -7.76 18.58
N HIS A 7 2.16 -8.20 17.35
CA HIS A 7 3.16 -8.25 16.29
C HIS A 7 3.64 -6.86 15.89
N LEU A 8 2.70 -5.92 15.67
CA LEU A 8 3.00 -4.53 15.35
C LEU A 8 3.75 -3.84 16.49
N ALA A 9 3.28 -4.00 17.73
CA ALA A 9 3.97 -3.47 18.91
C ALA A 9 5.39 -4.04 19.06
N LYS A 10 5.62 -5.30 18.70
CA LYS A 10 6.95 -5.93 18.71
C LYS A 10 7.86 -5.38 17.60
N LEU A 11 7.33 -5.14 16.40
CA LEU A 11 8.06 -4.51 15.30
C LEU A 11 8.45 -3.08 15.64
N LEU A 12 7.52 -2.28 16.15
CA LEU A 12 7.77 -0.90 16.58
C LEU A 12 8.78 -0.83 17.74
N LYS A 13 8.69 -1.75 18.71
CA LYS A 13 9.63 -1.82 19.84
C LYS A 13 11.05 -2.16 19.40
N SER A 14 11.24 -2.81 18.24
CA SER A 14 12.57 -3.19 17.75
C SER A 14 13.42 -2.02 17.26
N GLY A 15 12.87 -0.79 17.21
CA GLY A 15 13.61 0.41 16.87
C GLY A 15 14.03 0.48 15.39
N GLY A 16 13.31 -0.22 14.51
CA GLY A 16 13.52 -0.09 13.07
C GLY A 16 13.13 1.31 12.59
N ASN A 17 13.94 1.90 11.72
CA ASN A 17 13.62 3.19 11.08
C ASN A 17 12.74 3.01 9.83
N VAL A 18 12.68 1.78 9.31
CA VAL A 18 11.92 1.42 8.11
C VAL A 18 11.08 0.18 8.40
N LEU A 19 9.77 0.27 8.14
CA LEU A 19 8.82 -0.84 8.21
C LEU A 19 8.51 -1.32 6.80
N LEU A 20 8.56 -2.63 6.57
CA LEU A 20 8.11 -3.25 5.33
C LEU A 20 6.89 -4.12 5.67
N LEU A 21 5.72 -3.72 5.19
CA LEU A 21 4.45 -4.39 5.47
C LEU A 21 3.88 -4.95 4.16
N ASP A 22 3.73 -6.27 4.09
CA ASP A 22 3.14 -6.94 2.93
C ASP A 22 1.71 -7.36 3.27
N GLU A 23 0.73 -6.72 2.62
CA GLU A 23 -0.71 -6.89 2.80
C GLU A 23 -1.18 -6.87 4.28
N PRO A 24 -0.85 -5.80 5.04
CA PRO A 24 -1.14 -5.77 6.48
C PRO A 24 -2.63 -5.63 6.80
N THR A 25 -3.46 -5.25 5.83
CA THR A 25 -4.91 -5.12 5.96
C THR A 25 -5.62 -6.48 5.95
N ASN A 26 -4.94 -7.54 5.50
CA ASN A 26 -5.53 -8.87 5.44
C ASN A 26 -5.84 -9.42 6.84
N ASP A 27 -6.98 -10.07 6.99
CA ASP A 27 -7.46 -10.66 8.24
C ASP A 27 -7.58 -9.68 9.44
N LEU A 28 -7.60 -8.36 9.18
CA LEU A 28 -7.84 -7.34 10.19
C LEU A 28 -9.32 -6.96 10.28
N ASP A 29 -9.82 -6.93 11.51
CA ASP A 29 -11.06 -6.28 11.86
C ASP A 29 -10.90 -4.75 11.82
N THR A 30 -12.00 -4.03 11.54
CA THR A 30 -12.01 -2.56 11.36
C THR A 30 -11.37 -1.79 12.53
N GLU A 31 -11.54 -2.27 13.76
CA GLU A 31 -10.92 -1.68 14.94
C GLU A 31 -9.40 -1.87 14.97
N THR A 32 -8.90 -3.02 14.49
CA THR A 32 -7.45 -3.25 14.41
C THR A 32 -6.84 -2.53 13.23
N LEU A 33 -7.57 -2.36 12.14
CA LEU A 33 -7.16 -1.54 11.00
C LEU A 33 -6.97 -0.08 11.43
N GLY A 34 -7.94 0.51 12.14
CA GLY A 34 -7.81 1.88 12.66
C GLY A 34 -6.63 2.05 13.63
N ALA A 35 -6.39 1.07 14.51
CA ALA A 35 -5.22 1.10 15.40
C ALA A 35 -3.89 1.00 14.65
N LEU A 36 -3.86 0.27 13.53
CA LEU A 36 -2.69 0.20 12.64
C LEU A 36 -2.48 1.54 11.91
N GLU A 37 -3.56 2.15 11.40
CA GLU A 37 -3.53 3.47 10.76
C GLU A 37 -2.92 4.51 11.72
N GLU A 38 -3.45 4.61 12.94
CA GLU A 38 -2.96 5.54 13.97
C GLU A 38 -1.49 5.27 14.34
N ALA A 39 -1.10 4.00 14.45
CA ALA A 39 0.27 3.64 14.78
C ALA A 39 1.26 4.01 13.65
N LEU A 40 0.85 3.88 12.39
CA LEU A 40 1.66 4.24 11.23
C LEU A 40 1.76 5.75 11.05
N GLU A 41 0.67 6.49 11.28
CA GLU A 41 0.67 7.95 11.21
C GLU A 41 1.59 8.58 12.27
N ASN A 42 1.64 7.98 13.47
CA ASN A 42 2.52 8.43 14.56
C ASN A 42 3.95 7.85 14.48
N PHE A 43 4.25 7.02 13.48
CA PHE A 43 5.57 6.41 13.35
C PHE A 43 6.57 7.41 12.76
N ALA A 44 7.61 7.75 13.53
CA ALA A 44 8.63 8.72 13.11
C ALA A 44 9.59 8.20 12.02
N GLY A 45 9.42 6.96 11.55
CA GLY A 45 10.22 6.35 10.50
C GLY A 45 9.53 6.34 9.14
N CYS A 46 10.04 5.52 8.23
CA CYS A 46 9.44 5.28 6.92
C CYS A 46 8.68 3.95 6.94
N ALA A 47 7.51 3.89 6.30
CA ALA A 47 6.79 2.64 6.07
C ALA A 47 6.62 2.42 4.56
N VAL A 48 7.00 1.24 4.10
CA VAL A 48 6.69 0.73 2.77
C VAL A 48 5.60 -0.30 2.95
N ILE A 49 4.44 -0.04 2.35
CA ILE A 49 3.24 -0.86 2.53
C ILE A 49 2.75 -1.33 1.18
N ILE A 50 2.56 -2.64 1.05
CA ILE A 50 1.88 -3.27 -0.08
C ILE A 50 0.45 -3.54 0.39
N SER A 51 -0.53 -2.96 -0.27
CA SER A 51 -1.95 -3.14 0.06
C SER A 51 -2.80 -3.03 -1.20
N HIS A 52 -3.88 -3.81 -1.27
CA HIS A 52 -4.94 -3.65 -2.26
C HIS A 52 -6.13 -2.84 -1.74
N ASP A 53 -6.12 -2.42 -0.47
CA ASP A 53 -7.15 -1.56 0.12
C ASP A 53 -6.92 -0.10 -0.24
N ARG A 54 -7.78 0.42 -1.13
CA ARG A 54 -7.71 1.81 -1.61
C ARG A 54 -7.92 2.82 -0.49
N MET A 55 -8.88 2.58 0.40
CA MET A 55 -9.20 3.53 1.47
C MET A 55 -8.05 3.64 2.47
N PHE A 56 -7.36 2.52 2.72
CA PHE A 56 -6.17 2.50 3.56
C PHE A 56 -5.01 3.29 2.92
N LEU A 57 -4.78 3.09 1.62
CA LEU A 57 -3.76 3.83 0.88
C LEU A 57 -4.09 5.32 0.79
N ASP A 58 -5.35 5.70 0.57
CA ASP A 58 -5.76 7.10 0.51
C ASP A 58 -5.50 7.87 1.80
N ARG A 59 -5.57 7.18 2.95
CA ARG A 59 -5.37 7.78 4.27
C ARG A 59 -3.91 7.92 4.68
N LEU A 60 -3.07 6.95 4.31
CA LEU A 60 -1.70 6.86 4.82
C LEU A 60 -0.61 7.12 3.78
N ALA A 61 -0.90 6.89 2.50
CA ALA A 61 0.13 6.99 1.47
C ALA A 61 0.47 8.45 1.21
N THR A 62 1.76 8.77 1.33
CA THR A 62 2.34 10.03 0.85
C THR A 62 2.92 9.88 -0.55
N HIS A 63 3.21 8.65 -0.95
CA HIS A 63 3.78 8.29 -2.25
C HIS A 63 3.19 6.95 -2.69
N ILE A 64 2.98 6.80 -4.00
CA ILE A 64 2.52 5.58 -4.63
C ILE A 64 3.61 5.07 -5.56
N LEU A 65 3.96 3.79 -5.39
CA LEU A 65 4.80 3.04 -6.31
C LEU A 65 3.88 2.10 -7.10
N ALA A 66 3.54 2.48 -8.32
CA ALA A 66 2.55 1.78 -9.12
C ALA A 66 3.18 0.96 -10.24
N PHE A 67 2.78 -0.31 -10.33
CA PHE A 67 3.19 -1.20 -11.41
C PHE A 67 2.16 -1.13 -12.54
N GLU A 68 2.45 -0.37 -13.60
CA GLU A 68 1.50 -0.09 -14.69
C GLU A 68 1.52 -1.13 -15.83
N GLY A 69 2.36 -2.18 -15.73
CA GLY A 69 2.55 -3.18 -16.78
C GLY A 69 3.83 -2.93 -17.58
N ASP A 70 4.18 -3.83 -18.50
CA ASP A 70 5.38 -3.75 -19.34
C ASP A 70 6.69 -3.46 -18.58
N SER A 71 6.79 -3.95 -17.34
CA SER A 71 7.91 -3.68 -16.43
C SER A 71 8.13 -2.19 -16.10
N HIS A 72 7.11 -1.35 -16.35
CA HIS A 72 7.09 0.04 -15.94
C HIS A 72 6.64 0.18 -14.49
N VAL A 73 7.40 0.96 -13.73
CA VAL A 73 7.08 1.34 -12.35
C VAL A 73 7.01 2.85 -12.31
N GLU A 74 5.83 3.36 -12.00
CA GLU A 74 5.59 4.79 -11.83
C GLU A 74 5.77 5.16 -10.35
N TRP A 75 6.54 6.22 -10.11
CA TRP A 75 6.65 6.84 -8.80
C TRP A 75 5.82 8.11 -8.77
N PHE A 76 4.83 8.15 -7.90
CA PHE A 76 3.90 9.27 -7.77
C PHE A 76 3.93 9.84 -6.35
N GLU A 77 3.97 11.16 -6.22
CA GLU A 77 3.89 11.87 -4.95
C GLU A 77 2.44 12.29 -4.71
N GLY A 78 1.83 11.76 -3.66
CA GLY A 78 0.41 11.88 -3.36
C GLY A 78 -0.19 10.54 -2.94
N ASN A 79 -1.49 10.57 -2.66
CA ASN A 79 -2.24 9.39 -2.23
C ASN A 79 -2.74 8.57 -3.43
N PHE A 80 -3.55 7.52 -3.17
CA PHE A 80 -4.02 6.65 -4.24
C PHE A 80 -5.06 7.34 -5.16
N GLU A 81 -5.95 8.15 -4.61
CA GLU A 81 -6.92 8.94 -5.36
C GLU A 81 -6.23 9.92 -6.34
N ASP A 82 -5.23 10.65 -5.87
CA ASP A 82 -4.44 11.58 -6.70
C ASP A 82 -3.73 10.82 -7.83
N TYR A 83 -3.15 9.65 -7.51
CA TYR A 83 -2.54 8.77 -8.50
C TYR A 83 -3.56 8.26 -9.53
N GLU A 84 -4.77 7.88 -9.11
CA GLU A 84 -5.82 7.40 -10.01
C GLU A 84 -6.22 8.49 -11.03
N GLN A 85 -6.35 9.74 -10.58
CA GLN A 85 -6.64 10.88 -11.44
C GLN A 85 -5.49 11.17 -12.43
N ASP A 86 -4.25 11.13 -11.96
CA ASP A 86 -3.07 11.30 -12.80
C ASP A 86 -2.95 10.17 -13.84
N LYS A 87 -3.24 8.93 -13.45
CA LYS A 87 -3.26 7.78 -14.35
C LYS A 87 -4.31 7.95 -15.45
N ILE A 88 -5.53 8.40 -15.12
CA ILE A 88 -6.57 8.73 -16.11
C ILE A 88 -6.07 9.80 -17.07
N ARG A 89 -5.38 10.83 -16.56
CA ARG A 89 -4.84 11.92 -17.37
C ARG A 89 -3.74 11.44 -18.32
N ARG A 90 -2.84 10.57 -17.87
CA ARG A 90 -1.70 10.05 -18.67
C ARG A 90 -2.12 8.98 -19.68
N LEU A 91 -2.97 8.04 -19.27
CA LEU A 91 -3.27 6.80 -20.01
C LEU A 91 -4.70 6.73 -20.54
N GLY A 92 -5.54 7.72 -20.25
CA GLY A 92 -6.95 7.77 -20.62
C GLY A 92 -7.89 7.05 -19.63
N PRO A 93 -9.22 7.22 -19.79
CA PRO A 93 -10.23 6.72 -18.84
C PRO A 93 -10.28 5.20 -18.73
N ASP A 94 -9.85 4.45 -19.75
CA ASP A 94 -9.82 2.98 -19.72
C ASP A 94 -8.66 2.40 -18.91
N SER A 95 -7.75 3.23 -18.40
CA SER A 95 -6.55 2.82 -17.65
C SER A 95 -6.86 2.38 -16.20
N VAL A 96 -8.02 2.77 -15.70
CA VAL A 96 -8.51 2.46 -14.35
C VAL A 96 -9.28 1.13 -14.31
N ASN A 97 -9.74 0.68 -15.48
CA ASN A 97 -10.39 -0.61 -15.58
C ASN A 97 -9.39 -1.71 -15.24
N PRO A 98 -9.70 -2.61 -14.29
CA PRO A 98 -8.80 -3.69 -13.90
C PRO A 98 -8.64 -4.66 -15.08
N LYS A 99 -7.60 -4.44 -15.89
CA LYS A 99 -7.17 -5.40 -16.90
C LYS A 99 -6.43 -6.50 -16.14
N ARG A 100 -6.88 -7.75 -16.27
CA ARG A 100 -6.13 -8.91 -15.76
C ARG A 100 -4.71 -8.84 -16.32
N VAL A 101 -3.73 -8.62 -15.45
CA VAL A 101 -2.32 -8.67 -15.82
C VAL A 101 -2.02 -10.12 -16.19
N THR A 102 -1.89 -10.39 -17.49
CA THR A 102 -1.59 -11.73 -17.98
C THR A 102 -0.09 -11.92 -17.86
N TYR A 103 0.40 -12.31 -16.68
CA TYR A 103 1.82 -12.62 -16.51
C TYR A 103 2.18 -13.80 -17.43
N LYS A 104 3.17 -13.58 -18.32
CA LYS A 104 3.81 -14.68 -19.06
C LYS A 104 4.40 -15.64 -18.03
N ARG A 105 4.00 -16.91 -18.09
CA ARG A 105 4.58 -17.96 -17.23
C ARG A 105 6.08 -17.99 -17.44
N LEU A 106 6.85 -17.73 -16.38
CA LEU A 106 8.30 -17.94 -16.35
C LEU A 106 8.55 -19.40 -16.76
N THR A 107 9.15 -19.59 -17.94
CA THR A 107 9.55 -20.90 -18.41
C THR A 107 10.95 -21.17 -17.86
N ARG A 108 11.11 -22.32 -17.20
CA ARG A 108 12.32 -22.73 -16.49
C ARG A 108 13.43 -23.17 -17.46
#